data_AF-A0A1F9WF72-F1
#
_entry.id   AF-A0A1F9WF72-F1
#
_cell.length_a   1.000
_cell.length_b   1.000
_cell.length_c   1.000
_cell.angle_alpha   90.00
_cell.angle_beta   90.00
_cell.angle_gamma   90.00
#
_symmetry.space_group_name_H-M   'P 1'
#
loop_
_entity.id
_entity.type
_entity.pdbx_description
1 polymer ?
#
loop_
_entity_poly.entity_id
_entity_poly.type
_entity_poly.pdbx_seq_one_letter_code
_entity_poly.pdbx_strand_id
1 'polypeptide(L)'
;MEVENSHLKERIMKRNIMLSAVSAMLLGAAVMPASASDCQGFLPPNNLRIPVGSVHARGIIEAQFHAVLNTVEKLYKPVVAAQGKVLQINRLWTDETVNASASQSGNKYILNMYGGLARHETITMDGFALVVCHELGHHLGGVPKVSSWASNEGQSDYYANLKCLRQVFAKESSREFTRMSASDEAAEMGCATSFSDPQERAICVRGAMAGKSVAYLFKILREETVEPRFDTPDTNVVTTMLGKHPATQCRMDTYLQGSVCAQPVSVPVSYTNPAAGTCTRSAGFNSGFRPLCWYKPANAAELLPPADKAFGLTEEMTPAFSVLNSGYAW
;
A
#
# COMPACT_ATOMS: atom_id res chain seq x y z
N MET A 1 -71.66 -34.70 41.63
CA MET A 1 -71.64 -36.14 41.93
C MET A 1 -70.31 -36.68 41.44
N GLU A 2 -69.22 -36.32 42.10
CA GLU A 2 -68.66 -36.93 43.34
C GLU A 2 -68.16 -38.36 43.13
N VAL A 3 -66.83 -38.48 43.31
CA VAL A 3 -66.06 -39.61 43.81
C VAL A 3 -66.00 -40.86 42.93
N GLU A 4 -64.83 -41.12 42.34
CA GLU A 4 -64.16 -42.37 42.69
C GLU A 4 -62.64 -42.25 42.69
N ASN A 5 -62.11 -42.52 43.88
CA ASN A 5 -60.74 -42.50 44.30
C ASN A 5 -60.35 -43.97 44.45
N SER A 6 -59.40 -44.46 43.65
CA SER A 6 -58.76 -45.73 43.99
C SER A 6 -57.31 -45.74 43.54
N HIS A 7 -56.47 -46.19 44.47
CA HIS A 7 -55.10 -46.62 44.27
C HIS A 7 -54.01 -45.56 44.19
N LEU A 8 -54.00 -44.71 45.22
CA LEU A 8 -52.77 -44.48 45.98
C LEU A 8 -52.27 -45.81 46.57
N LYS A 9 -50.95 -46.05 46.50
CA LYS A 9 -50.15 -47.03 47.27
C LYS A 9 -49.81 -48.37 46.61
N GLU A 10 -48.89 -48.30 45.66
CA GLU A 10 -47.72 -49.20 45.65
C GLU A 10 -46.47 -48.36 45.35
N ARG A 11 -46.12 -47.45 46.26
CA ARG A 11 -44.88 -47.54 47.05
C ARG A 11 -43.71 -48.28 46.37
N ILE A 12 -42.72 -47.45 46.03
CA ILE A 12 -41.29 -47.61 46.35
C ILE A 12 -40.44 -48.31 45.29
N MET A 13 -39.30 -47.64 45.04
CA MET A 13 -38.10 -48.10 44.34
C MET A 13 -38.14 -48.12 42.82
N LYS A 14 -37.62 -47.01 42.26
CA LYS A 14 -36.60 -46.90 41.19
C LYS A 14 -36.88 -45.58 40.45
N ARG A 15 -36.47 -44.43 40.99
CA ARG A 15 -35.12 -43.86 40.78
C ARG A 15 -34.67 -44.04 39.33
N ASN A 16 -34.86 -42.97 38.57
CA ASN A 16 -34.12 -42.58 37.37
C ASN A 16 -34.11 -43.54 36.19
N ILE A 17 -35.19 -43.59 35.39
CA ILE A 17 -35.08 -43.86 33.94
C ILE A 17 -36.14 -43.03 33.20
N MET A 18 -35.87 -41.73 33.01
CA MET A 18 -36.41 -40.96 31.88
C MET A 18 -35.24 -40.77 30.92
N LEU A 19 -35.02 -41.75 30.05
CA LEU A 19 -34.17 -41.58 28.87
C LEU A 19 -35.04 -40.91 27.81
N SER A 20 -35.09 -39.58 27.88
CA SER A 20 -35.63 -38.73 26.84
C SER A 20 -34.77 -38.88 25.59
N ALA A 21 -35.26 -39.65 24.62
CA ALA A 21 -34.77 -39.63 23.26
C ALA A 21 -35.26 -38.33 22.59
N VAL A 22 -34.49 -37.25 22.72
CA VAL A 22 -34.70 -36.00 21.98
C VAL A 22 -33.35 -35.51 21.45
N SER A 23 -33.14 -35.76 20.16
CA SER A 23 -32.33 -34.99 19.20
C SER A 23 -31.11 -34.22 19.74
N ALA A 24 -29.96 -34.89 19.78
CA ALA A 24 -28.66 -34.22 19.69
C ALA A 24 -28.36 -33.89 18.20
N MET A 25 -29.05 -32.89 17.65
CA MET A 25 -28.66 -32.20 16.43
C MET A 25 -28.69 -30.70 16.70
N LEU A 26 -27.67 -30.20 17.40
CA LEU A 26 -27.41 -28.77 17.52
C LEU A 26 -25.91 -28.53 17.42
N LEU A 27 -25.54 -27.99 16.25
CA LEU A 27 -24.46 -27.03 16.02
C LEU A 27 -23.03 -27.56 16.17
N GLY A 28 -22.67 -28.49 15.28
CA GLY A 28 -21.36 -28.40 14.65
C GLY A 28 -21.32 -27.15 13.79
N ALA A 29 -21.05 -25.99 14.39
CA ALA A 29 -20.57 -24.85 13.62
C ALA A 29 -19.26 -25.31 13.01
N ALA A 30 -19.29 -25.69 11.72
CA ALA A 30 -18.09 -25.80 10.94
C ALA A 30 -17.38 -24.45 11.10
N VAL A 31 -16.27 -24.44 11.83
CA VAL A 31 -15.33 -23.34 11.78
C VAL A 31 -14.83 -23.37 10.35
N MET A 32 -15.50 -22.58 9.50
CA MET A 32 -14.97 -22.24 8.18
C MET A 32 -13.57 -21.70 8.47
N PRO A 33 -12.50 -22.34 7.95
CA PRO A 33 -11.18 -21.75 8.07
C PRO A 33 -11.27 -20.34 7.51
N ALA A 34 -10.80 -19.37 8.30
CA ALA A 34 -10.72 -17.98 7.87
C ALA A 34 -10.04 -17.94 6.50
N SER A 35 -10.67 -17.23 5.58
CA SER A 35 -10.43 -17.19 4.15
C SER A 35 -8.95 -17.19 3.78
N ALA A 36 -8.59 -18.02 2.79
CA ALA A 36 -7.34 -17.90 2.05
C ALA A 36 -7.16 -16.44 1.59
N SER A 37 -5.93 -15.94 1.67
CA SER A 37 -5.60 -14.59 1.21
C SER A 37 -5.97 -14.42 -0.27
N ASP A 38 -6.88 -13.50 -0.58
CA ASP A 38 -7.19 -13.10 -1.97
C ASP A 38 -6.02 -12.35 -2.64
N CYS A 39 -4.96 -12.03 -1.87
CA CYS A 39 -3.74 -11.36 -2.32
C CYS A 39 -2.57 -12.37 -2.25
N GLN A 40 -1.91 -12.64 -3.38
CA GLN A 40 -0.82 -13.64 -3.47
C GLN A 40 0.48 -13.19 -2.78
N GLY A 41 0.60 -11.91 -2.45
CA GLY A 41 1.75 -11.27 -1.81
C GLY A 41 2.04 -9.92 -2.49
N PHE A 42 2.98 -9.15 -1.95
CA PHE A 42 3.45 -7.88 -2.51
C PHE A 42 4.02 -8.01 -3.93
N LEU A 43 4.87 -9.03 -4.08
CA LEU A 43 5.48 -9.44 -5.34
C LEU A 43 4.66 -10.60 -5.92
N PRO A 44 4.62 -10.72 -7.26
CA PRO A 44 4.16 -11.94 -7.91
C PRO A 44 4.85 -13.17 -7.32
N PRO A 45 4.21 -14.36 -7.38
CA PRO A 45 4.84 -15.60 -6.97
C PRO A 45 6.23 -15.75 -7.57
N ASN A 46 7.21 -15.98 -6.72
CA ASN A 46 8.61 -16.07 -7.10
C ASN A 46 9.38 -16.99 -6.14
N ASN A 47 10.55 -17.44 -6.56
CA ASN A 47 11.39 -18.37 -5.81
C ASN A 47 12.66 -17.71 -5.24
N LEU A 48 12.74 -16.37 -5.24
CA LEU A 48 13.92 -15.67 -4.74
C LEU A 48 13.97 -15.78 -3.21
N ARG A 49 15.13 -16.22 -2.71
CA ARG A 49 15.39 -16.44 -1.28
C ARG A 49 16.67 -15.72 -0.87
N ILE A 50 16.61 -14.97 0.22
CA ILE A 50 17.78 -14.30 0.81
C ILE A 50 17.83 -14.65 2.31
N PRO A 51 18.52 -15.73 2.69
CA PRO A 51 18.67 -16.11 4.10
C PRO A 51 19.56 -15.15 4.87
N VAL A 52 19.48 -15.22 6.20
CA VAL A 52 20.38 -14.50 7.11
C VAL A 52 21.82 -14.95 6.85
N GLY A 53 22.76 -14.00 6.78
CA GLY A 53 24.17 -14.28 6.50
C GLY A 53 24.52 -14.53 5.03
N SER A 54 23.55 -14.48 4.11
CA SER A 54 23.82 -14.56 2.68
C SER A 54 24.69 -13.40 2.19
N VAL A 55 25.60 -13.65 1.25
CA VAL A 55 26.37 -12.59 0.55
C VAL A 55 25.47 -11.65 -0.26
N HIS A 56 24.26 -12.08 -0.59
CA HIS A 56 23.24 -11.27 -1.26
C HIS A 56 22.41 -10.41 -0.30
N ALA A 57 22.62 -10.54 1.02
CA ALA A 57 21.95 -9.73 2.03
C ALA A 57 22.57 -8.32 2.10
N ARG A 58 22.27 -7.50 1.08
CA ARG A 58 22.83 -6.15 0.89
C ARG A 58 21.80 -5.02 1.10
N GLY A 59 20.58 -5.37 1.50
CA GLY A 59 19.54 -4.43 1.90
C GLY A 59 19.68 -3.96 3.35
N ILE A 60 18.57 -3.89 4.07
CA ILE A 60 18.56 -3.42 5.46
C ILE A 60 18.93 -4.53 6.45
N ILE A 61 19.49 -4.14 7.59
CA ILE A 61 19.81 -5.05 8.71
C ILE A 61 18.62 -5.24 9.65
N GLU A 62 18.69 -6.24 10.54
CA GLU A 62 17.60 -6.60 11.47
C GLU A 62 17.12 -5.41 12.32
N ALA A 63 18.05 -4.65 12.90
CA ALA A 63 17.71 -3.49 13.71
C ALA A 63 16.91 -2.44 12.91
N GLN A 64 17.27 -2.23 11.64
CA GLN A 64 16.58 -1.33 10.72
C GLN A 64 15.20 -1.87 10.33
N PHE A 65 15.10 -3.17 10.05
CA PHE A 65 13.83 -3.85 9.80
C PHE A 65 12.85 -3.64 10.97
N HIS A 66 13.30 -3.84 12.20
CA HIS A 66 12.46 -3.61 13.38
C HIS A 66 12.13 -2.12 13.60
N ALA A 67 13.06 -1.20 13.32
CA ALA A 67 12.84 0.23 13.46
C ALA A 67 11.74 0.76 12.52
N VAL A 68 11.72 0.30 11.27
CA VAL A 68 10.66 0.63 10.31
C VAL A 68 9.31 0.13 10.81
N LEU A 69 9.22 -1.16 11.15
CA LEU A 69 7.96 -1.76 11.62
C LEU A 69 7.47 -1.15 12.94
N ASN A 70 8.37 -0.77 13.85
CA ASN A 70 8.02 -0.05 15.08
C ASN A 70 7.39 1.31 14.78
N THR A 71 7.95 2.06 13.82
CA THR A 71 7.42 3.38 13.44
C THR A 71 6.02 3.24 12.84
N VAL A 72 5.83 2.30 11.91
CA VAL A 72 4.55 2.07 11.26
C VAL A 72 3.51 1.52 12.25
N GLU A 73 3.87 0.54 13.07
CA GLU A 73 2.96 -0.05 14.06
C GLU A 73 2.49 1.01 15.07
N LYS A 74 3.40 1.85 15.58
CA LYS A 74 3.06 2.94 16.51
C LYS A 74 2.05 3.92 15.91
N LEU A 75 2.17 4.20 14.62
CA LEU A 75 1.27 5.08 13.88
C LEU A 75 -0.10 4.46 13.63
N TYR A 76 -0.12 3.22 13.14
CA TYR A 76 -1.31 2.63 12.54
C TYR A 76 -2.10 1.72 13.48
N LYS A 77 -1.51 1.24 14.57
CA LYS A 77 -2.24 0.49 15.60
C LYS A 77 -3.45 1.27 16.15
N PRO A 78 -3.37 2.55 16.55
CA PRO A 78 -4.55 3.30 16.98
C PRO A 78 -5.55 3.55 15.84
N VAL A 79 -5.09 3.76 14.60
CA VAL A 79 -5.96 3.96 13.43
C VAL A 79 -6.80 2.72 13.15
N VAL A 80 -6.18 1.54 13.19
CA VAL A 80 -6.85 0.24 13.00
C VAL A 80 -7.77 -0.08 14.20
N ALA A 81 -7.34 0.23 15.42
CA ALA A 81 -8.17 0.06 16.63
C ALA A 81 -9.45 0.91 16.59
N ALA A 82 -9.38 2.13 16.06
CA ALA A 82 -10.55 3.00 15.88
C ALA A 82 -11.61 2.41 14.93
N GLN A 83 -11.25 1.41 14.10
CA GLN A 83 -12.17 0.66 13.25
C GLN A 83 -12.68 -0.64 13.91
N GLY A 84 -12.40 -0.85 15.20
CA GLY A 84 -12.74 -2.09 15.92
C GLY A 84 -11.90 -3.29 15.50
N LYS A 85 -10.70 -3.05 14.93
CA LYS A 85 -9.79 -4.08 14.43
C LYS A 85 -8.48 -4.11 15.22
N VAL A 86 -7.70 -5.17 15.05
CA VAL A 86 -6.36 -5.30 15.66
C VAL A 86 -5.32 -5.39 14.55
N LEU A 87 -4.35 -4.47 14.55
CA LEU A 87 -3.20 -4.57 13.67
C LEU A 87 -2.21 -5.60 14.25
N GLN A 88 -1.91 -6.64 13.49
CA GLN A 88 -0.90 -7.64 13.79
C GLN A 88 0.17 -7.60 12.69
N ILE A 89 1.41 -7.23 13.07
CA ILE A 89 2.55 -7.27 12.16
C ILE A 89 3.44 -8.45 12.56
N ASN A 90 3.46 -9.49 11.74
CA ASN A 90 4.35 -10.63 11.89
C ASN A 90 5.73 -10.26 11.34
N ARG A 91 6.71 -10.20 12.25
CA ARG A 91 8.09 -9.76 12.00
C ARG A 91 8.96 -10.98 11.69
N LEU A 92 8.94 -11.42 10.45
CA LEU A 92 9.51 -12.70 10.04
C LEU A 92 10.97 -12.52 9.55
N TRP A 93 11.84 -11.96 10.40
CA TRP A 93 13.21 -11.62 10.01
C TRP A 93 14.01 -12.82 9.52
N THR A 94 13.94 -13.97 10.18
CA THR A 94 14.68 -15.18 9.76
C THR A 94 14.12 -15.85 8.52
N ASP A 95 12.90 -15.47 8.09
CA ASP A 95 12.31 -16.00 6.87
C ASP A 95 13.01 -15.40 5.64
N GLU A 96 13.47 -16.28 4.76
CA GLU A 96 14.23 -15.95 3.57
C GLU A 96 13.37 -15.55 2.36
N THR A 97 12.04 -15.63 2.46
CA THR A 97 11.12 -15.25 1.38
C THR A 97 11.34 -13.79 0.95
N VAL A 98 11.54 -13.55 -0.35
CA VAL A 98 11.49 -12.21 -0.93
C VAL A 98 10.05 -11.88 -1.32
N ASN A 99 9.25 -11.52 -0.32
CA ASN A 99 7.88 -11.03 -0.49
C ASN A 99 7.40 -10.27 0.76
N ALA A 100 6.13 -9.86 0.77
CA ALA A 100 5.32 -9.49 1.94
C ALA A 100 3.88 -9.93 1.67
N SER A 101 2.99 -9.93 2.67
CA SER A 101 1.56 -10.20 2.42
C SER A 101 0.64 -9.60 3.46
N ALA A 102 -0.59 -9.33 3.05
CA ALA A 102 -1.70 -8.89 3.89
C ALA A 102 -2.82 -9.94 3.90
N SER A 103 -3.43 -10.15 5.07
CA SER A 103 -4.60 -11.02 5.22
C SER A 103 -5.48 -10.57 6.39
N GLN A 104 -6.70 -11.09 6.46
CA GLN A 104 -7.60 -10.86 7.59
C GLN A 104 -7.96 -12.18 8.27
N SER A 105 -8.01 -12.15 9.61
CA SER A 105 -8.53 -13.27 10.41
C SER A 105 -9.35 -12.74 11.56
N GLY A 106 -10.67 -12.96 11.53
CA GLY A 106 -11.59 -12.38 12.49
C GLY A 106 -11.53 -10.84 12.49
N ASN A 107 -11.14 -10.25 13.62
CA ASN A 107 -10.95 -8.79 13.74
C ASN A 107 -9.51 -8.32 13.47
N LYS A 108 -8.61 -9.20 13.03
CA LYS A 108 -7.21 -8.88 12.81
C LYS A 108 -6.93 -8.46 11.38
N TYR A 109 -6.16 -7.39 11.22
CA TYR A 109 -5.45 -7.02 10.00
C TYR A 109 -4.02 -7.52 10.16
N ILE A 110 -3.63 -8.50 9.34
CA ILE A 110 -2.39 -9.24 9.50
C ILE A 110 -1.46 -8.89 8.36
N LEU A 111 -0.29 -8.37 8.71
CA LEU A 111 0.82 -8.11 7.78
C LEU A 111 1.93 -9.11 8.05
N ASN A 112 2.39 -9.83 7.04
CA ASN A 112 3.57 -10.68 7.09
C ASN A 112 4.72 -9.99 6.39
N MET A 113 5.73 -9.60 7.17
CA MET A 113 6.91 -8.92 6.65
C MET A 113 8.10 -9.88 6.73
N TYR A 114 8.56 -10.37 5.58
CA TYR A 114 9.62 -11.38 5.50
C TYR A 114 11.00 -10.73 5.37
N GLY A 115 11.98 -11.28 6.09
CA GLY A 115 13.32 -10.72 6.10
C GLY A 115 14.06 -10.86 4.78
N GLY A 116 13.72 -11.83 3.94
CA GLY A 116 14.30 -11.99 2.60
C GLY A 116 14.12 -10.73 1.76
N LEU A 117 12.90 -10.16 1.74
CA LEU A 117 12.62 -8.89 1.05
C LEU A 117 13.46 -7.75 1.61
N ALA A 118 13.52 -7.63 2.94
CA ALA A 118 14.26 -6.57 3.60
C ALA A 118 15.77 -6.61 3.28
N ARG A 119 16.32 -7.81 3.10
CA ARG A 119 17.73 -8.03 2.77
C ARG A 119 18.07 -7.85 1.29
N HIS A 120 17.08 -7.66 0.41
CA HIS A 120 17.32 -7.44 -1.01
C HIS A 120 18.08 -6.12 -1.24
N GLU A 121 19.07 -6.12 -2.13
CA GLU A 121 20.03 -5.01 -2.30
C GLU A 121 19.41 -3.66 -2.69
N THR A 122 18.26 -3.69 -3.36
CA THR A 122 17.54 -2.47 -3.76
C THR A 122 16.67 -1.91 -2.65
N ILE A 123 16.44 -2.66 -1.57
CA ILE A 123 15.54 -2.27 -0.47
C ILE A 123 16.29 -1.47 0.58
N THR A 124 15.86 -0.21 0.70
CA THR A 124 16.26 0.73 1.76
C THR A 124 15.22 0.71 2.89
N MET A 125 15.46 1.39 4.01
CA MET A 125 14.42 1.52 5.05
C MET A 125 13.19 2.26 4.53
N ASP A 126 13.36 3.28 3.67
CA ASP A 126 12.26 3.96 3.00
C ASP A 126 11.50 3.03 2.06
N GLY A 127 12.22 2.26 1.23
CA GLY A 127 11.62 1.25 0.35
C GLY A 127 10.87 0.17 1.15
N PHE A 128 11.42 -0.29 2.26
CA PHE A 128 10.77 -1.26 3.13
C PHE A 128 9.53 -0.66 3.82
N ALA A 129 9.58 0.60 4.24
CA ALA A 129 8.41 1.31 4.78
C ALA A 129 7.29 1.40 3.74
N LEU A 130 7.63 1.59 2.46
CA LEU A 130 6.66 1.56 1.36
C LEU A 130 5.96 0.21 1.29
N VAL A 131 6.71 -0.90 1.34
CA VAL A 131 6.11 -2.24 1.31
C VAL A 131 5.14 -2.44 2.48
N VAL A 132 5.52 -2.06 3.70
CA VAL A 132 4.61 -2.14 4.87
C VAL A 132 3.35 -1.29 4.67
N CYS A 133 3.53 -0.08 4.11
CA CYS A 133 2.44 0.83 3.78
C CYS A 133 1.54 0.30 2.66
N HIS A 134 2.07 -0.46 1.70
CA HIS A 134 1.30 -1.17 0.69
C HIS A 134 0.44 -2.25 1.33
N GLU A 135 0.99 -3.08 2.21
CA GLU A 135 0.22 -4.12 2.90
C GLU A 135 -0.89 -3.53 3.79
N LEU A 136 -0.59 -2.40 4.46
CA LEU A 136 -1.63 -1.60 5.14
C LEU A 136 -2.66 -1.06 4.14
N GLY A 137 -2.23 -0.69 2.94
CA GLY A 137 -3.05 -0.21 1.83
C GLY A 137 -4.11 -1.21 1.40
N HIS A 138 -3.84 -2.52 1.44
CA HIS A 138 -4.91 -3.50 1.17
C HIS A 138 -6.07 -3.36 2.17
N HIS A 139 -5.76 -3.06 3.44
CA HIS A 139 -6.79 -2.91 4.47
C HIS A 139 -7.44 -1.53 4.50
N LEU A 140 -6.66 -0.46 4.25
CA LEU A 140 -7.03 0.92 4.53
C LEU A 140 -7.11 1.81 3.27
N GLY A 141 -6.77 1.27 2.11
CA GLY A 141 -6.59 2.00 0.84
C GLY A 141 -7.89 2.41 0.16
N GLY A 142 -9.04 1.91 0.60
CA GLY A 142 -10.34 2.22 0.02
C GLY A 142 -10.56 1.53 -1.33
N VAL A 143 -11.37 2.13 -2.20
CA VAL A 143 -11.65 1.61 -3.56
C VAL A 143 -10.64 2.13 -4.59
N PRO A 144 -10.36 1.36 -5.66
CA PRO A 144 -10.96 0.07 -6.03
C PRO A 144 -10.42 -1.12 -5.23
N LYS A 145 -11.27 -2.15 -5.09
CA LYS A 145 -10.98 -3.39 -4.37
C LYS A 145 -10.97 -4.60 -5.30
N VAL A 146 -10.20 -5.63 -4.94
CA VAL A 146 -10.19 -6.95 -5.59
C VAL A 146 -11.04 -7.98 -4.85
N SER A 147 -11.34 -7.73 -3.58
CA SER A 147 -12.24 -8.55 -2.77
C SER A 147 -13.18 -7.68 -1.92
N SER A 148 -13.95 -8.28 -1.01
CA SER A 148 -14.83 -7.54 -0.11
C SER A 148 -14.06 -6.55 0.79
N TRP A 149 -12.80 -6.85 1.11
CA TRP A 149 -11.97 -6.07 2.02
C TRP A 149 -10.77 -5.41 1.33
N ALA A 150 -10.09 -6.11 0.43
CA ALA A 150 -8.76 -5.71 -0.05
C ALA A 150 -8.82 -4.68 -1.16
N SER A 151 -8.20 -3.52 -0.97
CA SER A 151 -7.82 -2.63 -2.08
C SER A 151 -6.98 -3.38 -3.10
N ASN A 152 -7.13 -3.07 -4.39
CA ASN A 152 -6.30 -3.70 -5.43
C ASN A 152 -4.83 -3.26 -5.33
N GLU A 153 -3.94 -3.99 -6.01
CA GLU A 153 -2.48 -3.74 -6.01
C GLU A 153 -2.11 -2.27 -6.30
N GLY A 154 -2.66 -1.69 -7.37
CA GLY A 154 -2.39 -0.30 -7.73
C GLY A 154 -2.95 0.71 -6.72
N GLN A 155 -4.10 0.43 -6.11
CA GLN A 155 -4.67 1.28 -5.06
C GLN A 155 -3.86 1.20 -3.77
N SER A 156 -3.34 0.02 -3.41
CA SER A 156 -2.43 -0.16 -2.29
C SER A 156 -1.12 0.61 -2.49
N ASP A 157 -0.53 0.56 -3.70
CA ASP A 157 0.63 1.36 -4.08
C ASP A 157 0.38 2.87 -3.97
N TYR A 158 -0.77 3.30 -4.51
CA TYR A 158 -1.16 4.70 -4.50
C TYR A 158 -1.39 5.19 -3.07
N TYR A 159 -2.13 4.43 -2.25
CA TYR A 159 -2.35 4.73 -0.84
C TYR A 159 -1.06 4.78 -0.03
N ALA A 160 -0.11 3.89 -0.31
CA ALA A 160 1.16 3.82 0.39
C ALA A 160 1.87 5.17 0.37
N ASN A 161 1.95 5.83 -0.78
CA ASN A 161 2.54 7.17 -0.90
C ASN A 161 1.58 8.31 -0.55
N LEU A 162 0.31 8.21 -0.96
CA LEU A 162 -0.68 9.26 -0.75
C LEU A 162 -0.94 9.55 0.74
N LYS A 163 -0.98 8.52 1.58
CA LYS A 163 -1.38 8.64 2.99
C LYS A 163 -0.34 8.10 3.96
N CYS A 164 0.15 6.89 3.71
CA CYS A 164 0.93 6.17 4.73
C CYS A 164 2.33 6.71 4.91
N LEU A 165 3.11 6.78 3.84
CA LEU A 165 4.47 7.28 3.87
C LEU A 165 4.54 8.76 4.27
N ARG A 166 3.55 9.58 3.89
CA ARG A 166 3.47 10.97 4.37
C ARG A 166 3.43 11.04 5.90
N GLN A 167 2.65 10.17 6.54
CA GLN A 167 2.57 10.12 8.01
C GLN A 167 3.82 9.49 8.64
N VAL A 168 4.41 8.47 8.02
CA VAL A 168 5.66 7.84 8.47
C VAL A 168 6.82 8.83 8.42
N PHE A 169 7.00 9.50 7.29
CA PHE A 169 8.12 10.41 7.04
C PHE A 169 8.00 11.74 7.76
N ALA A 170 6.80 12.11 8.23
CA ALA A 170 6.60 13.22 9.15
C ALA A 170 7.05 12.91 10.60
N LYS A 171 7.45 11.66 10.92
CA LYS A 171 7.91 11.30 12.27
C LYS A 171 9.42 11.43 12.39
N GLU A 172 9.84 11.96 13.54
CA GLU A 172 11.26 12.04 13.95
C GLU A 172 11.97 10.68 13.87
N SER A 173 11.29 9.60 14.28
CA SER A 173 11.87 8.24 14.23
C SER A 173 12.22 7.77 12.82
N SER A 174 11.66 8.41 11.79
CA SER A 174 11.96 8.10 10.39
C SER A 174 13.18 8.85 9.84
N ARG A 175 13.73 9.86 10.55
CA ARG A 175 14.84 10.67 10.02
C ARG A 175 16.10 9.86 9.74
N GLU A 176 16.34 8.83 10.54
CA GLU A 176 17.49 7.92 10.45
C GLU A 176 17.30 6.78 9.44
N PHE A 177 16.18 6.75 8.71
CA PHE A 177 15.95 5.70 7.74
C PHE A 177 16.93 5.82 6.58
N THR A 178 17.56 4.69 6.23
CA THR A 178 18.33 4.60 4.99
C THR A 178 17.42 4.80 3.78
N ARG A 179 17.94 5.47 2.77
CA ARG A 179 17.23 5.88 1.55
C ARG A 179 18.19 5.88 0.36
N MET A 180 17.64 5.94 -0.84
CA MET A 180 18.45 6.08 -2.05
C MET A 180 19.25 7.39 -2.00
N SER A 181 20.51 7.34 -2.42
CA SER A 181 21.42 8.50 -2.40
C SER A 181 21.30 9.38 -3.64
N ALA A 182 20.85 8.82 -4.77
CA ALA A 182 20.69 9.56 -6.02
C ALA A 182 19.45 10.46 -5.95
N SER A 183 19.59 11.71 -6.39
CA SER A 183 18.45 12.58 -6.70
C SER A 183 17.73 12.12 -7.96
N ASP A 184 16.53 12.65 -8.18
CA ASP A 184 15.76 12.44 -9.40
C ASP A 184 14.97 13.71 -9.74
N GLU A 185 15.34 14.35 -10.85
CA GLU A 185 14.84 15.66 -11.23
C GLU A 185 13.32 15.66 -11.47
N ALA A 186 12.78 14.60 -12.08
CA ALA A 186 11.34 14.49 -12.34
C ALA A 186 10.55 14.38 -11.04
N ALA A 187 11.05 13.64 -10.05
CA ALA A 187 10.45 13.59 -8.72
C ALA A 187 10.54 14.95 -8.00
N GLU A 188 11.70 15.60 -8.04
CA GLU A 188 11.92 16.92 -7.42
C GLU A 188 10.99 17.99 -8.02
N MET A 189 10.91 18.09 -9.34
CA MET A 189 10.01 19.01 -10.03
C MET A 189 8.54 18.71 -9.74
N GLY A 190 8.15 17.43 -9.75
CA GLY A 190 6.77 17.02 -9.46
C GLY A 190 6.33 17.40 -8.06
N CYS A 191 7.22 17.19 -7.09
CA CYS A 191 6.97 17.57 -5.70
C CYS A 191 6.99 19.09 -5.50
N ALA A 192 7.93 19.81 -6.12
CA ALA A 192 8.00 21.26 -6.05
C ALA A 192 6.77 21.96 -6.66
N THR A 193 6.21 21.37 -7.72
CA THR A 193 4.97 21.86 -8.34
C THR A 193 3.74 21.62 -7.45
N SER A 194 3.73 20.51 -6.70
CA SER A 194 2.54 20.07 -5.96
C SER A 194 2.46 20.62 -4.53
N PHE A 195 3.60 21.01 -3.96
CA PHE A 195 3.68 21.49 -2.57
C PHE A 195 4.55 22.73 -2.48
N SER A 196 4.07 23.78 -1.82
CA SER A 196 4.86 24.98 -1.52
C SER A 196 5.68 24.81 -0.24
N ASP A 197 5.15 24.09 0.74
CA ASP A 197 5.82 23.84 2.02
C ASP A 197 7.11 23.01 1.83
N PRO A 198 8.28 23.45 2.34
CA PRO A 198 9.53 22.72 2.20
C PRO A 198 9.50 21.32 2.82
N GLN A 199 8.81 21.13 3.95
CA GLN A 199 8.74 19.83 4.62
C GLN A 199 7.86 18.86 3.85
N GLU A 200 6.71 19.32 3.34
CA GLU A 200 5.85 18.50 2.48
C GLU A 200 6.54 18.12 1.16
N ARG A 201 7.29 19.05 0.54
CA ARG A 201 8.12 18.75 -0.63
C ARG A 201 9.15 17.67 -0.33
N ALA A 202 9.88 17.77 0.79
CA ALA A 202 10.87 16.78 1.17
C ALA A 202 10.24 15.41 1.42
N ILE A 203 9.06 15.36 2.06
CA ILE A 203 8.30 14.12 2.25
C ILE A 203 7.84 13.54 0.91
N CYS A 204 7.36 14.38 -0.02
CA CYS A 204 6.93 13.95 -1.35
C CYS A 204 8.09 13.31 -2.14
N VAL A 205 9.26 13.97 -2.20
CA VAL A 205 10.44 13.42 -2.90
C VAL A 205 10.87 12.10 -2.26
N ARG A 206 10.87 12.04 -0.93
CA ARG A 206 11.20 10.83 -0.18
C ARG A 206 10.24 9.67 -0.49
N GLY A 207 8.94 9.94 -0.59
CA GLY A 207 7.92 8.97 -1.03
C GLY A 207 8.18 8.42 -2.43
N ALA A 208 8.42 9.32 -3.39
CA ALA A 208 8.74 8.94 -4.76
C ALA A 208 10.00 8.05 -4.80
N MET A 209 11.08 8.46 -4.12
CA MET A 209 12.33 7.69 -4.09
C MET A 209 12.21 6.33 -3.37
N ALA A 210 11.34 6.21 -2.37
CA ALA A 210 10.97 4.90 -1.82
C ALA A 210 10.31 4.01 -2.89
N GLY A 211 9.46 4.60 -3.73
CA GLY A 211 8.88 3.97 -4.91
C GLY A 211 9.92 3.50 -5.92
N LYS A 212 10.97 4.29 -6.17
CA LYS A 212 12.07 3.93 -7.08
C LYS A 212 12.88 2.73 -6.56
N SER A 213 13.18 2.70 -5.25
CA SER A 213 13.83 1.57 -4.57
C SER A 213 13.07 0.26 -4.78
N VAL A 214 11.74 0.31 -4.63
CA VAL A 214 10.84 -0.81 -4.86
C VAL A 214 10.70 -1.16 -6.35
N ALA A 215 10.62 -0.18 -7.24
CA ALA A 215 10.54 -0.42 -8.68
C ALA A 215 11.79 -1.17 -9.20
N TYR A 216 12.97 -0.87 -8.66
CA TYR A 216 14.19 -1.61 -8.98
C TYR A 216 14.17 -3.06 -8.48
N LEU A 217 13.52 -3.34 -7.33
CA LEU A 217 13.25 -4.74 -6.93
C LEU A 217 12.39 -5.45 -7.97
N PHE A 218 11.30 -4.82 -8.43
CA PHE A 218 10.43 -5.41 -9.47
C PHE A 218 11.16 -5.66 -10.79
N LYS A 219 11.99 -4.71 -11.23
CA LYS A 219 12.81 -4.85 -12.43
C LYS A 219 13.69 -6.09 -12.36
N ILE A 220 14.41 -6.28 -11.24
CA ILE A 220 15.28 -7.44 -11.03
C ILE A 220 14.46 -8.73 -11.01
N LEU A 221 13.36 -8.75 -10.24
CA LEU A 221 12.51 -9.93 -10.11
C LEU A 221 11.89 -10.39 -11.43
N ARG A 222 11.57 -9.45 -12.31
CA ARG A 222 10.97 -9.70 -13.63
C ARG A 222 11.99 -9.85 -14.75
N GLU A 223 13.29 -9.77 -14.43
CA GLU A 223 14.37 -9.83 -15.41
C GLU A 223 14.24 -8.77 -16.51
N GLU A 224 13.70 -7.60 -16.16
CA GLU A 224 13.47 -6.51 -17.10
C GLU A 224 14.79 -5.82 -17.45
N THR A 225 15.02 -5.58 -18.74
CA THR A 225 16.23 -4.90 -19.24
C THR A 225 16.11 -3.39 -19.19
N VAL A 226 14.90 -2.86 -19.31
CA VAL A 226 14.63 -1.43 -19.25
C VAL A 226 14.55 -0.98 -17.79
N GLU A 227 15.30 0.06 -17.44
CA GLU A 227 15.20 0.67 -16.12
C GLU A 227 13.94 1.56 -16.04
N PRO A 228 13.10 1.40 -15.01
CA PRO A 228 11.94 2.26 -14.84
C PRO A 228 12.39 3.67 -14.42
N ARG A 229 11.77 4.71 -14.98
CA ARG A 229 12.15 6.11 -14.72
C ARG A 229 10.91 7.00 -14.57
N PHE A 230 11.00 8.04 -13.76
CA PHE A 230 9.89 8.97 -13.55
C PHE A 230 9.61 9.87 -14.77
N ASP A 231 10.61 10.10 -15.62
CA ASP A 231 10.51 10.90 -16.84
C ASP A 231 9.95 10.12 -18.04
N THR A 232 9.75 8.80 -17.91
CA THR A 232 9.13 7.94 -18.93
C THR A 232 7.94 7.18 -18.37
N PRO A 233 6.83 7.86 -18.06
CA PRO A 233 5.65 7.22 -17.52
C PRO A 233 5.02 6.23 -18.52
N ASP A 234 4.42 5.18 -17.99
CA ASP A 234 3.66 4.19 -18.75
C ASP A 234 2.43 4.85 -19.38
N THR A 235 2.37 4.83 -20.72
CA THR A 235 1.30 5.47 -21.51
C THR A 235 0.12 4.54 -21.78
N ASN A 236 0.15 3.30 -21.30
CA ASN A 236 -0.96 2.37 -21.46
C ASN A 236 -2.23 2.90 -20.77
N VAL A 237 -3.38 2.66 -21.41
CA VAL A 237 -4.70 2.99 -20.87
C VAL A 237 -5.53 1.71 -20.82
N VAL A 238 -5.89 1.27 -19.62
CA VAL A 238 -6.65 0.03 -19.45
C VAL A 238 -8.13 0.23 -19.79
N THR A 239 -8.71 -0.78 -20.45
CA THR A 239 -10.15 -0.82 -20.76
C THR A 239 -10.97 -1.44 -19.62
N THR A 240 -10.32 -2.08 -18.65
CA THR A 240 -10.91 -2.66 -17.43
C THR A 240 -9.97 -2.41 -16.25
N MET A 241 -10.51 -2.35 -15.02
CA MET A 241 -9.69 -2.16 -13.82
C MET A 241 -8.72 -3.33 -13.67
N LEU A 242 -7.42 -3.07 -13.51
CA LEU A 242 -6.45 -4.13 -13.28
C LEU A 242 -6.56 -4.64 -11.84
N GLY A 243 -6.94 -5.92 -11.69
CA GLY A 243 -7.05 -6.59 -10.39
C GLY A 243 -5.80 -7.34 -9.93
N LYS A 244 -4.69 -7.23 -10.66
CA LYS A 244 -3.42 -7.94 -10.40
C LYS A 244 -2.25 -6.94 -10.35
N HIS A 245 -1.04 -7.43 -10.08
CA HIS A 245 0.17 -6.60 -10.06
C HIS A 245 0.36 -5.81 -11.38
N PRO A 246 0.44 -4.47 -11.34
CA PRO A 246 0.79 -3.66 -12.51
C PRO A 246 2.21 -3.93 -13.03
N ALA A 247 2.49 -3.48 -14.27
CA ALA A 247 3.84 -3.46 -14.83
C ALA A 247 4.78 -2.59 -13.98
N THR A 248 6.10 -2.81 -14.07
CA THR A 248 7.07 -2.18 -13.15
C THR A 248 7.07 -0.67 -13.26
N GLN A 249 7.10 -0.14 -14.49
CA GLN A 249 6.96 1.29 -14.76
C GLN A 249 5.63 1.83 -14.18
N CYS A 250 4.52 1.16 -14.47
CA CYS A 250 3.21 1.54 -13.96
C CYS A 250 3.13 1.60 -12.42
N ARG A 251 3.81 0.71 -11.69
CA ARG A 251 3.93 0.80 -10.21
C ARG A 251 4.76 2.01 -9.80
N MET A 252 5.90 2.25 -10.45
CA MET A 252 6.75 3.43 -10.22
C MET A 252 5.97 4.74 -10.41
N ASP A 253 5.21 4.83 -11.50
CA ASP A 253 4.33 5.98 -11.79
C ASP A 253 3.29 6.14 -10.70
N THR A 254 2.73 5.03 -10.21
CA THR A 254 1.71 5.05 -9.15
C THR A 254 2.27 5.58 -7.83
N TYR A 255 3.51 5.23 -7.48
CA TYR A 255 4.19 5.76 -6.31
C TYR A 255 4.45 7.26 -6.42
N LEU A 256 4.92 7.73 -7.59
CA LEU A 256 5.09 9.16 -7.85
C LEU A 256 3.76 9.90 -7.78
N GLN A 257 2.72 9.41 -8.45
CA GLN A 257 1.41 10.04 -8.45
C GLN A 257 0.78 10.07 -7.04
N GLY A 258 0.97 9.02 -6.23
CA GLY A 258 0.58 9.05 -4.82
C GLY A 258 1.31 10.14 -4.05
N SER A 259 2.61 10.32 -4.31
CA SER A 259 3.46 11.29 -3.62
C SER A 259 3.10 12.75 -3.96
N VAL A 260 2.85 13.04 -5.24
CA VAL A 260 2.54 14.40 -5.74
C VAL A 260 1.07 14.79 -5.54
N CYS A 261 0.23 13.90 -5.02
CA CYS A 261 -1.16 14.25 -4.73
C CYS A 261 -1.26 15.15 -3.49
N ALA A 262 -1.67 16.40 -3.72
CA ALA A 262 -1.78 17.43 -2.67
C ALA A 262 -2.93 17.22 -1.68
N GLN A 263 -3.75 16.18 -1.85
CA GLN A 263 -4.87 15.91 -0.95
C GLN A 263 -4.39 15.65 0.49
N PRO A 264 -4.91 16.35 1.52
CA PRO A 264 -4.40 16.23 2.89
C PRO A 264 -4.52 14.81 3.44
N VAL A 265 -3.55 14.39 4.26
CA VAL A 265 -3.56 13.06 4.92
C VAL A 265 -4.73 12.89 5.89
N SER A 266 -5.27 13.99 6.41
CA SER A 266 -6.43 14.02 7.31
C SER A 266 -7.75 13.71 6.62
N VAL A 267 -7.83 13.87 5.29
CA VAL A 267 -9.02 13.50 4.51
C VAL A 267 -8.95 12.01 4.19
N PRO A 268 -9.84 11.17 4.76
CA PRO A 268 -9.80 9.73 4.56
C PRO A 268 -10.18 9.37 3.13
N VAL A 269 -9.62 8.26 2.64
CA VAL A 269 -10.12 7.61 1.43
C VAL A 269 -11.47 6.95 1.71
N SER A 270 -12.32 6.82 0.68
CA SER A 270 -13.60 6.13 0.81
C SER A 270 -13.52 4.68 0.33
N TYR A 271 -14.37 3.84 0.92
CA TYR A 271 -14.57 2.44 0.53
C TYR A 271 -15.67 2.25 -0.52
N THR A 272 -16.28 3.33 -1.01
CA THR A 272 -17.35 3.30 -2.02
C THR A 272 -17.19 4.37 -3.10
N ASN A 273 -16.62 5.53 -2.76
CA ASN A 273 -16.39 6.63 -3.70
C ASN A 273 -14.88 6.74 -4.03
N PRO A 274 -14.45 6.41 -5.26
CA PRO A 274 -13.04 6.48 -5.61
C PRO A 274 -12.46 7.90 -5.57
N ALA A 275 -13.25 8.97 -5.69
CA ALA A 275 -12.73 10.33 -5.67
C ALA A 275 -12.39 10.84 -4.25
N ALA A 276 -13.13 10.40 -3.24
CA ALA A 276 -12.98 10.92 -1.88
C ALA A 276 -11.59 10.61 -1.30
N GLY A 277 -10.92 11.65 -0.79
CA GLY A 277 -9.59 11.51 -0.19
C GLY A 277 -8.45 11.25 -1.18
N THR A 278 -8.70 11.38 -2.49
CA THR A 278 -7.70 11.20 -3.57
C THR A 278 -7.67 12.41 -4.51
N CYS A 279 -6.65 12.51 -5.37
CA CYS A 279 -6.60 13.53 -6.41
C CYS A 279 -7.32 13.02 -7.67
N THR A 280 -8.33 13.77 -8.11
CA THR A 280 -9.07 13.54 -9.35
C THR A 280 -9.18 14.82 -10.16
N ARG A 281 -9.31 14.69 -11.48
CA ARG A 281 -9.50 15.84 -12.38
C ARG A 281 -10.82 16.56 -12.07
N SER A 282 -11.88 15.79 -11.82
CA SER A 282 -13.18 16.32 -11.41
C SER A 282 -13.16 17.12 -10.11
N ALA A 283 -12.18 16.89 -9.24
CA ALA A 283 -11.98 17.66 -8.02
C ALA A 283 -11.01 18.85 -8.19
N GLY A 284 -10.61 19.15 -9.44
CA GLY A 284 -9.76 20.30 -9.77
C GLY A 284 -8.27 20.10 -9.51
N PHE A 285 -7.82 18.87 -9.26
CA PHE A 285 -6.38 18.59 -9.16
C PHE A 285 -5.76 18.55 -10.57
N ASN A 286 -4.51 18.99 -10.66
CA ASN A 286 -3.70 18.98 -11.89
C ASN A 286 -2.70 17.83 -11.95
N SER A 287 -2.44 17.19 -10.81
CA SER A 287 -1.46 16.10 -10.65
C SER A 287 -1.93 15.09 -9.60
N GLY A 288 -1.20 13.98 -9.51
CA GLY A 288 -1.37 12.98 -8.47
C GLY A 288 -2.51 12.01 -8.75
N PHE A 289 -2.88 11.83 -10.01
CA PHE A 289 -3.96 10.93 -10.40
C PHE A 289 -3.50 9.47 -10.37
N ARG A 290 -4.40 8.55 -10.08
CA ARG A 290 -4.12 7.11 -10.28
C ARG A 290 -3.78 6.85 -11.76
N PRO A 291 -2.62 6.24 -12.07
CA PRO A 291 -2.21 5.98 -13.45
C PRO A 291 -3.19 5.10 -14.23
N LEU A 292 -3.44 5.48 -15.49
CA LEU A 292 -4.37 4.77 -16.39
C LEU A 292 -3.83 3.42 -16.87
N CYS A 293 -2.54 3.13 -16.66
CA CYS A 293 -1.92 1.84 -16.94
C CYS A 293 -2.43 0.71 -16.02
N TRP A 294 -3.17 1.03 -14.95
CA TRP A 294 -3.89 0.06 -14.13
C TRP A 294 -5.30 0.50 -13.71
N TYR A 295 -5.54 1.82 -13.62
CA TYR A 295 -6.79 2.39 -13.12
C TYR A 295 -7.75 2.76 -14.26
N LYS A 296 -8.94 2.16 -14.27
CA LYS A 296 -10.05 2.60 -15.13
C LYS A 296 -10.97 3.54 -14.34
N PRO A 297 -11.00 4.85 -14.60
CA PRO A 297 -11.96 5.73 -13.96
C PRO A 297 -13.39 5.42 -14.39
N ALA A 298 -14.34 5.60 -13.47
CA ALA A 298 -15.78 5.47 -13.76
C ALA A 298 -16.33 6.67 -14.56
N ASN A 299 -15.71 7.85 -14.44
CA ASN A 299 -16.10 9.07 -15.14
C ASN A 299 -15.13 9.35 -16.29
N ALA A 300 -15.66 9.54 -17.51
CA ALA A 300 -14.87 9.84 -18.70
C ALA A 300 -14.08 11.16 -18.59
N ALA A 301 -14.52 12.12 -17.77
CA ALA A 301 -13.78 13.36 -17.50
C ALA A 301 -12.39 13.10 -16.87
N GLU A 302 -12.20 11.94 -16.23
CA GLU A 302 -10.92 11.53 -15.66
C GLU A 302 -9.96 10.92 -16.69
N LEU A 303 -10.41 10.67 -17.93
CA LEU A 303 -9.58 10.19 -19.04
C LEU A 303 -8.95 11.32 -19.85
N LEU A 304 -9.33 12.58 -19.57
CA LEU A 304 -8.77 13.73 -20.28
C LEU A 304 -7.24 13.77 -20.04
N PRO A 305 -6.44 14.14 -21.04
CA PRO A 305 -5.02 14.38 -20.82
C PRO A 305 -4.85 15.42 -19.70
N PRO A 306 -3.78 15.34 -18.89
CA PRO A 306 -3.44 16.43 -17.97
C PRO A 306 -3.47 17.76 -18.75
N ALA A 307 -4.08 18.80 -18.18
CA ALA A 307 -3.99 20.14 -18.74
C ALA A 307 -2.51 20.52 -18.80
N ASP A 308 -1.98 20.58 -20.01
CA ASP A 308 -0.62 20.96 -20.41
C ASP A 308 0.58 20.23 -19.75
N LYS A 309 1.27 19.45 -20.60
CA LYS A 309 2.63 18.90 -20.46
C LYS A 309 2.97 18.20 -19.14
N ALA A 310 2.95 16.87 -19.18
CA ALA A 310 3.73 16.04 -18.24
C ALA A 310 5.18 16.52 -18.24
N PHE A 311 5.63 17.09 -17.11
CA PHE A 311 7.02 17.38 -16.70
C PHE A 311 8.04 17.52 -17.83
N GLY A 312 7.70 18.29 -18.85
CA GLY A 312 8.57 18.49 -20.00
C GLY A 312 9.65 19.45 -19.55
N LEU A 313 10.87 18.96 -19.38
CA LEU A 313 12.07 19.79 -19.43
C LEU A 313 12.00 20.55 -20.76
N THR A 314 11.64 21.83 -20.70
CA THR A 314 11.73 22.68 -21.87
C THR A 314 13.21 22.80 -22.21
N GLU A 315 13.58 22.33 -23.40
CA GLU A 315 14.86 22.66 -24.03
C GLU A 315 15.17 24.15 -23.83
N GLU A 316 16.41 24.40 -23.45
CA GLU A 316 16.99 25.70 -23.17
C GLU A 316 16.56 26.76 -24.21
N MET A 317 15.76 27.74 -23.76
CA MET A 317 15.71 29.02 -24.44
C MET A 317 17.03 29.75 -24.15
N THR A 318 18.03 29.49 -25.00
CA THR A 318 19.20 30.35 -25.15
C THR A 318 18.74 31.81 -25.35
N PRO A 319 19.22 32.77 -24.54
CA PRO A 319 18.95 34.17 -24.82
C PRO A 319 19.80 34.59 -26.02
N ALA A 320 19.14 34.78 -27.15
CA ALA A 320 19.70 35.51 -28.28
C ALA A 320 19.95 36.97 -27.85
N PHE A 321 21.14 37.24 -27.33
CA PHE A 321 21.64 38.62 -27.23
C PHE A 321 22.05 39.07 -28.63
N SER A 322 21.16 39.84 -29.26
CA SER A 322 21.51 40.59 -30.45
C SER A 322 22.47 41.73 -30.07
N VAL A 323 23.53 41.81 -30.85
CA VAL A 323 24.52 42.88 -30.85
C VAL A 323 23.83 44.17 -31.31
N LEU A 324 23.79 45.18 -30.45
CA LEU A 324 23.70 46.58 -30.87
C LEU A 324 24.71 47.44 -30.12
N ASN A 325 25.86 47.54 -30.78
CA ASN A 325 26.71 48.71 -30.96
C ASN A 325 26.15 50.03 -30.37
N SER A 326 26.80 50.53 -29.33
CA SER A 326 26.94 51.98 -29.11
C SER A 326 28.28 52.22 -28.43
N GLY A 327 29.23 52.72 -29.23
CA GLY A 327 30.48 53.25 -28.69
C GLY A 327 30.22 54.57 -27.98
N TYR A 328 31.04 54.86 -26.98
CA TYR A 328 31.66 56.18 -26.82
C TYR A 328 32.94 56.01 -26.01
N ALA A 329 34.01 56.60 -26.54
CA ALA A 329 35.26 56.87 -25.85
C ALA A 329 35.02 57.86 -24.69
N TRP A 330 35.67 57.65 -23.55
CA TRP A 330 36.84 58.39 -23.02
C TRP A 330 37.32 57.70 -21.75
#